data_AF-A0A830DCD5-F1
#
_entry.id   AF-A0A830DCD5-F1
#
_cell.length_a   1.000
_cell.length_b   1.000
_cell.length_c   1.000
_cell.angle_alpha   90.00
_cell.angle_beta   90.00
_cell.angle_gamma   90.00
#
_symmetry.space_group_name_H-M   'P 1'
#
loop_
_entity.id
_entity.type
_entity.pdbx_description
1 polymer ?
#
loop_
_entity_poly.entity_id
_entity_poly.type
_entity_poly.pdbx_seq_one_letter_code
_entity_poly.pdbx_strand_id
1 'polypeptide(L)'
;MALAGRFICSISGIDCNGGFDLTLDAIVEGLGYAAPPIMALLFILDDEVVKLSPHARAIRDVEDEELRSFFYGMSPWQFMLIVAASSVGEELFYRAAVQGAVAEIFLKSSDLVADARGMVSLAGVLPPIVPFAQAFAAVITAALTGSLYYMAASPKDPTYVVAPVLKSRSSREDLKKLFAAWYERRQMKKIYSPLLEALLALYLGFEWIQTNNILAPIITHGIYSSVILGHGLWKIHDHQRRLRQRVQKLKVEGKVSRRL
;
A
#
# COMPACT_ATOMS: atom_id res chain seq x y z
N MET A 1 -8.27 -9.53 10.76
CA MET A 1 -7.54 -8.42 11.39
C MET A 1 -8.16 -8.01 12.71
N ALA A 2 -9.42 -7.56 12.77
CA ALA A 2 -10.06 -7.12 14.02
C ALA A 2 -9.96 -8.10 15.21
N LEU A 3 -10.25 -9.39 15.01
CA LEU A 3 -10.13 -10.39 16.08
C LEU A 3 -8.67 -10.59 16.55
N ALA A 4 -7.72 -10.64 15.62
CA ALA A 4 -6.31 -10.77 15.92
C ALA A 4 -5.76 -9.52 16.62
N GLY A 5 -6.18 -8.33 16.19
CA GLY A 5 -5.83 -7.06 16.84
C GLY A 5 -6.34 -7.01 18.28
N ARG A 6 -7.62 -7.35 18.50
CA ARG A 6 -8.19 -7.42 19.86
C ARG A 6 -7.47 -8.43 20.75
N PHE A 7 -7.05 -9.57 20.21
CA PHE A 7 -6.25 -10.56 20.93
C PHE A 7 -4.87 -10.01 21.33
N ILE A 8 -4.17 -9.35 20.40
CA ILE A 8 -2.88 -8.69 20.68
C ILE A 8 -3.06 -7.63 21.76
N CYS A 9 -4.05 -6.74 21.63
CA CYS A 9 -4.30 -5.70 22.61
C CYS A 9 -4.63 -6.28 23.99
N SER A 10 -5.41 -7.35 24.05
CA SER A 10 -5.76 -8.03 25.30
C SER A 10 -4.57 -8.67 26.00
N ILE A 11 -3.59 -9.20 25.26
CA ILE A 11 -2.37 -9.79 25.83
C ILE A 11 -1.40 -8.71 26.27
N SER A 12 -1.23 -7.67 25.47
CA SER A 12 -0.29 -6.58 25.73
C SER A 12 -0.80 -5.58 26.79
N GLY A 13 -2.11 -5.56 27.05
CA GLY A 13 -2.74 -4.64 28.00
C GLY A 13 -2.86 -3.21 27.47
N ILE A 14 -2.91 -3.04 26.15
CA ILE A 14 -2.93 -1.74 25.47
C ILE A 14 -4.35 -1.38 24.99
N ASP A 15 -4.61 -0.09 24.81
CA ASP A 15 -5.89 0.39 24.30
C ASP A 15 -6.14 -0.08 22.86
N CYS A 16 -7.24 -0.82 22.66
CA CYS A 16 -7.68 -1.28 21.34
C CYS A 16 -8.18 -0.13 20.46
N ASN A 17 -8.60 0.97 21.07
CA ASN A 17 -9.15 2.13 20.37
C ASN A 17 -8.05 3.09 19.91
N GLY A 18 -6.78 2.89 20.30
CA GLY A 18 -5.65 3.68 19.82
C GLY A 18 -5.76 5.19 20.10
N GLY A 19 -6.44 5.57 21.19
CA GLY A 19 -6.69 6.98 21.51
C GLY A 19 -7.73 7.65 20.61
N PHE A 20 -8.67 6.87 20.05
CA PHE A 20 -9.75 7.41 19.20
C PHE A 20 -10.54 8.50 19.92
N ASP A 21 -10.46 9.71 19.38
CA ASP A 21 -11.29 10.84 19.78
C ASP A 21 -11.81 11.57 18.54
N LEU A 22 -13.11 11.87 18.52
CA LEU A 22 -13.77 12.52 17.39
C LEU A 22 -13.72 14.04 17.57
N THR A 23 -12.55 14.63 17.32
CA THR A 23 -12.33 16.08 17.39
C THR A 23 -12.16 16.69 16.00
N LEU A 24 -12.53 17.97 15.86
CA LEU A 24 -12.30 18.71 14.61
C LEU A 24 -10.79 18.83 14.32
N ASP A 25 -9.97 18.95 15.36
CA ASP A 25 -8.52 19.03 15.23
C ASP A 25 -7.95 17.75 14.62
N ALA A 26 -8.37 16.57 15.08
CA ALA A 26 -7.94 15.29 14.50
C ALA A 26 -8.36 15.11 13.03
N ILE A 27 -9.51 15.66 12.63
CA ILE A 27 -9.95 15.67 11.24
C ILE A 27 -9.06 16.60 10.40
N VAL A 28 -8.77 17.81 10.89
CA VAL A 28 -7.91 18.77 10.20
C VAL A 28 -6.48 18.26 10.09
N GLU A 29 -5.95 17.65 11.15
CA GLU A 29 -4.64 17.00 11.17
C GLU A 29 -4.60 15.88 10.14
N GLY A 30 -5.54 14.93 10.15
CA GLY A 30 -5.61 13.85 9.16
C GLY A 30 -5.70 14.38 7.71
N LEU A 31 -6.48 15.43 7.47
CA LEU A 31 -6.52 16.08 6.14
C LEU A 31 -5.17 16.72 5.76
N GLY A 32 -4.47 17.32 6.72
CA GLY A 32 -3.14 17.89 6.54
C GLY A 32 -2.09 16.82 6.23
N TYR A 33 -2.06 15.73 7.00
CA TYR A 33 -1.15 14.60 6.79
C TYR A 33 -1.48 13.78 5.54
N ALA A 34 -2.71 13.85 5.01
CA ALA A 34 -3.05 13.27 3.72
C ALA A 34 -2.36 13.96 2.54
N ALA A 35 -2.06 15.27 2.63
CA ALA A 35 -1.54 16.02 1.49
C ALA A 35 -0.16 15.52 0.98
N PRO A 36 0.87 15.31 1.83
CA PRO A 36 2.17 14.81 1.36
C PRO A 36 2.12 13.46 0.63
N PRO A 37 1.50 12.38 1.15
CA PRO A 37 1.46 11.10 0.45
C PRO A 37 0.64 11.18 -0.84
N ILE A 38 -0.44 11.96 -0.88
CA ILE A 38 -1.23 12.17 -2.10
C ILE A 38 -0.40 12.91 -3.16
N MET A 39 0.30 13.99 -2.78
CA MET A 39 1.15 14.73 -3.71
C MET A 39 2.28 13.85 -4.27
N ALA A 40 2.94 13.09 -3.40
CA ALA A 40 4.00 12.18 -3.81
C ALA A 40 3.48 11.12 -4.79
N LEU A 41 2.32 10.54 -4.49
CA LEU A 41 1.66 9.57 -5.34
C LEU A 41 1.28 10.17 -6.70
N LEU A 42 0.57 11.30 -6.73
CA LEU A 42 0.15 11.95 -7.98
C LEU A 42 1.36 12.30 -8.86
N PHE A 43 2.47 12.71 -8.24
CA PHE A 43 3.74 12.94 -8.94
C PHE A 43 4.34 11.65 -9.52
N ILE A 44 4.35 10.54 -8.75
CA ILE A 44 4.84 9.24 -9.22
C ILE A 44 3.97 8.68 -10.35
N LEU A 45 2.66 8.93 -10.31
CA LEU A 45 1.70 8.41 -11.30
C LEU A 45 1.60 9.27 -12.56
N ASP A 46 2.21 10.45 -12.59
CA ASP A 46 2.23 11.33 -13.76
C ASP A 46 2.81 10.62 -14.98
N ASP A 47 2.13 10.74 -16.13
CA ASP A 47 2.54 10.12 -17.39
C ASP A 47 3.96 10.54 -17.82
N GLU A 48 4.39 11.77 -17.56
CA GLU A 48 5.73 12.23 -17.90
C GLU A 48 6.79 11.55 -17.02
N VAL A 49 6.52 11.43 -15.72
CA VAL A 49 7.42 10.76 -14.77
C VAL A 49 7.50 9.26 -15.06
N VAL A 50 6.38 8.63 -15.39
CA VAL A 50 6.32 7.19 -15.71
C VAL A 50 7.00 6.86 -17.06
N LYS A 51 7.03 7.79 -18.01
CA LYS A 51 7.82 7.61 -19.25
C LYS A 51 9.32 7.60 -18.95
N LEU A 52 9.77 8.46 -18.04
CA LEU A 52 11.18 8.65 -17.69
C LEU A 52 11.72 7.63 -16.68
N SER A 53 10.92 7.26 -15.68
CA SER A 53 11.34 6.40 -14.57
C SER A 53 10.74 4.99 -14.67
N PRO A 54 11.59 3.93 -14.81
CA PRO A 54 11.11 2.56 -14.78
C PRO A 54 10.54 2.16 -13.41
N HIS A 55 10.95 2.84 -12.33
CA HIS A 55 10.46 2.61 -10.97
C HIS A 55 9.03 3.12 -10.79
N ALA A 56 8.76 4.34 -11.25
CA ALA A 56 7.42 4.91 -11.24
C ALA A 56 6.45 4.09 -12.09
N ARG A 57 6.94 3.57 -13.23
CA ARG A 57 6.18 2.62 -14.06
C ARG A 57 5.85 1.34 -13.33
N ALA A 58 6.80 0.77 -12.59
CA ALA A 58 6.55 -0.46 -11.84
C ALA A 58 5.45 -0.26 -10.79
N ILE A 59 5.48 0.86 -10.05
CA ILE A 59 4.45 1.22 -9.07
C ILE A 59 3.08 1.35 -9.75
N ARG A 60 2.99 2.15 -10.83
CA ARG A 60 1.74 2.33 -11.56
C ARG A 60 1.19 1.02 -12.16
N ASP A 61 2.06 0.17 -12.68
CA ASP A 61 1.65 -1.13 -13.24
C ASP A 61 1.17 -2.10 -12.14
N VAL A 62 1.65 -1.96 -10.89
CA VAL A 62 1.09 -2.70 -9.74
C VAL A 62 -0.35 -2.26 -9.50
N GLU A 63 -0.54 -0.96 -9.31
CA GLU A 63 -1.83 -0.36 -9.01
C GLU A 63 -2.84 -0.67 -10.13
N ASP A 64 -2.49 -0.44 -11.39
CA ASP A 64 -3.40 -0.70 -12.50
C ASP A 64 -3.80 -2.19 -12.62
N GLU A 65 -2.95 -3.16 -12.22
CA GLU A 65 -3.25 -4.60 -12.33
C GLU A 65 -4.01 -5.14 -11.12
N GLU A 66 -3.57 -4.84 -9.90
CA GLU A 66 -4.20 -5.36 -8.68
C GLU A 66 -5.59 -4.77 -8.50
N LEU A 67 -5.71 -3.45 -8.71
CA LEU A 67 -6.95 -2.72 -8.48
C LEU A 67 -7.98 -3.00 -9.57
N ARG A 68 -7.53 -3.26 -10.80
CA ARG A 68 -8.41 -3.69 -11.90
C ARG A 68 -9.09 -5.01 -11.60
N SER A 69 -8.40 -5.95 -10.94
CA SER A 69 -8.99 -7.25 -10.64
C SER A 69 -10.02 -7.17 -9.51
N PHE A 70 -9.78 -6.30 -8.52
CA PHE A 70 -10.58 -6.23 -7.30
C PHE A 70 -11.84 -5.38 -7.43
N PHE A 71 -11.77 -4.26 -8.16
CA PHE A 71 -12.87 -3.28 -8.24
C PHE A 71 -13.69 -3.38 -9.54
N TYR A 72 -13.42 -4.37 -10.39
CA TYR A 72 -14.16 -4.56 -11.64
C TYR A 72 -15.65 -4.79 -11.39
N GLY A 73 -16.50 -3.85 -11.83
CA GLY A 73 -17.95 -3.96 -11.74
C GLY A 73 -18.56 -3.45 -10.43
N MET A 74 -17.77 -2.84 -9.55
CA MET A 74 -18.23 -2.29 -8.28
C MET A 74 -18.88 -0.90 -8.45
N SER A 75 -19.93 -0.61 -7.68
CA SER A 75 -20.53 0.73 -7.61
C SER A 75 -19.67 1.70 -6.78
N PRO A 76 -19.77 3.03 -7.01
CA PRO A 76 -19.04 4.02 -6.21
C PRO A 76 -19.30 3.92 -4.71
N TRP A 77 -20.53 3.55 -4.30
CA TRP A 77 -20.86 3.38 -2.88
C TRP A 77 -20.22 2.16 -2.25
N GLN A 78 -20.23 1.02 -2.95
CA GLN A 78 -19.51 -0.18 -2.51
C GLN A 78 -18.01 0.09 -2.39
N PHE A 79 -17.46 0.84 -3.34
CA PHE A 79 -16.07 1.28 -3.31
C PHE A 79 -15.76 2.08 -2.04
N MET A 80 -16.52 3.15 -1.76
CA MET A 80 -16.29 3.97 -0.57
C MET A 80 -16.43 3.19 0.74
N LEU A 81 -17.39 2.26 0.82
CA LEU A 81 -17.57 1.41 2.00
C LEU A 81 -16.40 0.46 2.22
N ILE A 82 -15.88 -0.15 1.16
CA ILE A 82 -14.72 -1.05 1.26
C ILE A 82 -13.47 -0.28 1.66
N VAL A 83 -13.23 0.88 1.04
CA VAL A 83 -12.08 1.71 1.41
C VAL A 83 -12.16 2.13 2.87
N ALA A 84 -13.30 2.66 3.31
CA ALA A 84 -13.50 3.03 4.71
C ALA A 84 -13.29 1.86 5.67
N ALA A 85 -13.83 0.68 5.34
CA ALA A 85 -13.66 -0.52 6.16
C ALA A 85 -12.20 -1.02 6.18
N SER A 86 -11.49 -0.97 5.05
CA SER A 86 -10.07 -1.36 4.96
C SER A 86 -9.21 -0.42 5.78
N SER A 87 -9.38 0.90 5.62
CA SER A 87 -8.59 1.89 6.35
C SER A 87 -8.81 1.77 7.86
N VAL A 88 -10.06 1.70 8.33
CA VAL A 88 -10.33 1.50 9.76
C VAL A 88 -9.73 0.18 10.27
N GLY A 89 -9.90 -0.92 9.52
CA GLY A 89 -9.41 -2.23 9.94
C GLY A 89 -7.89 -2.34 9.98
N GLU A 90 -7.21 -1.78 8.99
CA GLU A 90 -5.75 -1.80 8.87
C GLU A 90 -5.10 -0.83 9.86
N GLU A 91 -5.65 0.37 10.06
CA GLU A 91 -5.13 1.31 11.06
C GLU A 91 -5.24 0.73 12.48
N LEU A 92 -6.41 0.21 12.86
CA LEU A 92 -6.59 -0.40 14.17
C LEU A 92 -5.69 -1.62 14.38
N PHE A 93 -5.46 -2.43 13.34
CA PHE A 93 -4.59 -3.59 13.45
C PHE A 93 -3.12 -3.21 13.54
N TYR A 94 -2.60 -2.45 12.57
CA TYR A 94 -1.17 -2.16 12.52
C TYR A 94 -0.74 -1.14 13.56
N ARG A 95 -1.54 -0.11 13.85
CA ARG A 95 -1.11 1.01 14.70
C ARG A 95 -1.52 0.72 16.14
N ALA A 96 -2.82 0.65 16.41
CA ALA A 96 -3.29 0.43 17.76
C ALA A 96 -2.83 -0.93 18.33
N ALA A 97 -2.96 -2.03 17.58
CA ALA A 97 -2.56 -3.34 18.08
C ALA A 97 -1.05 -3.64 17.91
N VAL A 98 -0.51 -3.65 16.69
CA VAL A 98 0.88 -4.08 16.46
C VAL A 98 1.89 -3.03 16.96
N GLN A 99 1.82 -1.79 16.48
CA GLN A 99 2.75 -0.74 16.89
C GLN A 99 2.61 -0.41 18.38
N GLY A 100 1.38 -0.35 18.90
CA GLY A 100 1.12 -0.19 20.33
C GLY A 100 1.73 -1.31 21.18
N ALA A 101 1.58 -2.57 20.76
CA ALA A 101 2.16 -3.71 21.49
C ALA A 101 3.69 -3.71 21.45
N VAL A 102 4.28 -3.40 20.29
CA VAL A 102 5.73 -3.32 20.14
C VAL A 102 6.29 -2.17 20.99
N ALA A 103 5.65 -1.00 20.99
CA ALA A 103 6.04 0.12 21.83
C ALA A 103 5.99 -0.24 23.33
N GLU A 104 4.91 -0.89 23.76
CA GLU A 104 4.73 -1.34 25.15
C GLU A 104 5.80 -2.35 25.58
N ILE A 105 6.20 -3.28 24.70
CA ILE A 105 7.29 -4.23 24.96
C ILE A 105 8.61 -3.49 25.17
N PHE A 106 8.93 -2.50 24.34
CA PHE A 106 10.15 -1.72 24.49
C PHE A 106 10.15 -0.92 25.80
N LEU A 107 9.03 -0.29 26.16
CA LEU A 107 8.90 0.45 27.41
C LEU A 107 9.05 -0.47 28.64
N LYS A 108 8.31 -1.58 28.71
CA LYS A 108 8.43 -2.58 29.80
C LYS A 108 9.82 -3.18 29.92
N SER A 109 10.48 -3.46 28.78
CA SER A 109 11.85 -3.99 28.78
C SER A 109 12.85 -2.99 29.36
N SER A 110 12.59 -1.69 29.21
CA SER A 110 13.43 -0.62 29.74
C SER A 110 13.26 -0.48 31.26
N ASP A 111 12.04 -0.59 31.77
CA ASP A 111 11.76 -0.52 33.21
C ASP A 111 12.37 -1.71 33.98
N LEU A 112 12.31 -2.92 33.40
CA LEU A 112 12.95 -4.12 33.96
C LEU A 112 14.48 -4.00 34.00
N VAL A 113 15.08 -3.25 33.07
CA VAL A 113 16.52 -2.97 33.04
C VAL A 113 16.88 -1.86 34.03
N ALA A 114 15.99 -0.90 34.29
CA ALA A 114 16.20 0.18 35.25
C ALA A 114 16.14 -0.29 36.72
N ASP A 115 15.32 -1.31 37.04
CA ASP A 115 15.17 -1.84 38.40
C ASP A 115 16.27 -2.85 38.80
N ALA A 116 17.01 -3.37 37.82
CA ALA A 116 18.12 -4.29 38.06
C ALA A 116 19.44 -3.56 38.35
N ARG A 117 19.71 -3.26 39.63
CA ARG A 117 21.02 -2.79 40.15
C ARG A 117 22.22 -3.76 39.90
N GLY A 118 22.14 -4.72 38.97
CA GLY A 118 23.09 -5.84 38.86
C GLY A 118 23.59 -6.22 37.46
N MET A 119 23.20 -5.54 36.37
CA MET A 119 23.67 -5.90 35.02
C MET A 119 24.28 -4.71 34.25
N VAL A 120 25.47 -4.32 34.71
CA VAL A 120 26.33 -3.28 34.11
C VAL A 120 26.93 -3.70 32.75
N SER A 121 26.66 -4.89 32.19
CA SER A 121 27.24 -5.33 30.91
C SER A 121 26.39 -5.14 29.65
N LEU A 122 25.10 -4.79 29.77
CA LEU A 122 24.21 -4.52 28.61
C LEU A 122 23.73 -3.06 28.53
N ALA A 123 23.98 -2.28 29.58
CA ALA A 123 23.63 -0.86 29.66
C ALA A 123 24.46 0.06 28.73
N GLY A 124 25.41 -0.48 27.95
CA GLY A 124 26.13 0.28 26.93
C GLY A 124 25.40 0.39 25.57
N VAL A 125 24.37 -0.43 25.32
CA VAL A 125 23.73 -0.54 23.98
C VAL A 125 22.27 -0.05 23.96
N LEU A 126 21.57 -0.10 25.09
CA LEU A 126 20.11 0.11 25.15
C LEU A 126 19.58 1.38 25.87
N PRO A 127 20.37 2.27 26.54
CA PRO A 127 19.83 3.53 27.08
C PRO A 127 19.23 4.51 26.06
N PRO A 128 19.69 4.59 24.78
CA PRO A 128 19.11 5.56 23.85
C PRO A 128 17.76 5.13 23.27
N ILE A 129 17.24 3.93 23.56
CA ILE A 129 16.02 3.41 22.90
C ILE A 129 14.73 3.95 23.50
N VAL A 130 14.69 4.26 24.80
CA VAL A 130 13.48 4.74 25.49
C VAL A 130 12.84 5.97 24.83
N PRO A 131 13.57 7.06 24.49
CA PRO A 131 12.96 8.22 23.82
C PRO A 131 12.51 7.92 22.38
N PHE A 132 12.93 6.79 21.79
CA PHE A 132 12.61 6.40 20.42
C PHE A 132 11.77 5.11 20.37
N ALA A 133 11.27 4.58 21.48
CA ALA A 133 10.55 3.29 21.53
C ALA A 133 9.36 3.28 20.56
N GLN A 134 8.64 4.39 20.48
CA GLN A 134 7.54 4.59 19.54
C GLN A 134 8.03 4.65 18.08
N ALA A 135 9.16 5.33 17.81
CA ALA A 135 9.76 5.40 16.49
C ALA A 135 10.27 4.02 16.02
N PHE A 136 10.90 3.24 16.90
CA PHE A 136 11.29 1.86 16.63
C PHE A 136 10.07 0.97 16.39
N ALA A 137 9.00 1.14 17.17
CA ALA A 137 7.75 0.43 16.95
C ALA A 137 7.14 0.77 15.58
N ALA A 138 7.16 2.03 15.15
CA ALA A 138 6.72 2.44 13.82
C ALA A 138 7.56 1.79 12.72
N VAL A 139 8.90 1.78 12.86
CA VAL A 139 9.81 1.14 11.90
C VAL A 139 9.58 -0.37 11.81
N ILE A 140 9.45 -1.08 12.94
CA ILE A 140 9.20 -2.52 12.95
C ILE A 140 7.82 -2.83 12.34
N THR A 141 6.81 -2.03 12.68
CA THR A 141 5.46 -2.18 12.13
C THR A 141 5.44 -1.95 10.62
N ALA A 142 6.16 -0.93 10.14
CA ALA A 142 6.32 -0.65 8.72
C ALA A 142 7.04 -1.79 7.99
N ALA A 143 8.13 -2.31 8.55
CA ALA A 143 8.86 -3.45 7.99
C ALA A 143 8.00 -4.72 7.94
N LEU A 144 7.20 -4.97 8.98
CA LEU A 144 6.26 -6.09 9.04
C LEU A 144 5.14 -5.92 8.01
N THR A 145 4.61 -4.71 7.86
CA THR A 145 3.57 -4.39 6.86
C THR A 145 4.10 -4.63 5.45
N GLY A 146 5.27 -4.06 5.12
CA GLY A 146 5.93 -4.31 3.83
C GLY A 146 6.23 -5.79 3.58
N SER A 147 6.65 -6.53 4.60
CA SER A 147 6.92 -7.97 4.47
C SER A 147 5.64 -8.78 4.21
N LEU A 148 4.53 -8.44 4.86
CA LEU A 148 3.23 -9.07 4.63
C LEU A 148 2.70 -8.76 3.23
N TYR A 149 2.82 -7.50 2.78
CA TYR A 149 2.47 -7.12 1.41
C TYR A 149 3.35 -7.82 0.39
N TYR A 150 4.65 -7.98 0.64
CA TYR A 150 5.53 -8.79 -0.20
C TYR A 150 5.01 -10.24 -0.29
N MET A 151 4.59 -10.85 0.80
CA MET A 151 4.03 -12.21 0.76
C MET A 151 2.68 -12.29 0.03
N ALA A 152 1.83 -11.26 0.17
CA ALA A 152 0.47 -11.25 -0.37
C ALA A 152 0.41 -10.85 -1.86
N ALA A 153 1.15 -9.81 -2.24
CA ALA A 153 1.13 -9.18 -3.55
C ALA A 153 2.27 -9.63 -4.48
N SER A 154 3.30 -10.32 -3.96
CA SER A 154 4.42 -10.77 -4.80
C SER A 154 3.90 -11.68 -5.93
N PRO A 155 4.22 -11.36 -7.20
CA PRO A 155 3.84 -12.18 -8.33
C PRO A 155 4.46 -13.59 -8.21
N LYS A 156 3.64 -14.66 -8.12
CA LYS A 156 4.12 -16.05 -8.08
C LYS A 156 4.77 -16.47 -9.39
N ASP A 157 5.87 -17.22 -9.37
CA ASP A 157 6.52 -17.62 -10.60
C ASP A 157 5.59 -18.51 -11.46
N PRO A 158 5.41 -18.21 -12.76
CA PRO A 158 4.53 -18.99 -13.60
C PRO A 158 5.14 -20.38 -13.84
N THR A 159 4.35 -21.42 -13.64
CA THR A 159 4.76 -22.82 -13.86
C THR A 159 5.03 -23.10 -15.34
N TYR A 160 4.32 -22.41 -16.24
CA TYR A 160 4.48 -22.55 -17.67
C TYR A 160 4.41 -21.18 -18.35
N VAL A 161 5.30 -20.98 -19.31
CA VAL A 161 5.34 -19.80 -20.16
C VAL A 161 5.08 -20.26 -21.59
N VAL A 162 3.90 -19.92 -22.13
CA VAL A 162 3.55 -20.26 -23.52
C VAL A 162 4.08 -19.16 -24.43
N ALA A 163 5.03 -19.52 -25.30
CA ALA A 163 5.56 -18.63 -26.31
C ALA A 163 5.20 -19.15 -27.72
N PRO A 164 4.89 -18.26 -28.68
CA PRO A 164 4.64 -18.67 -30.05
C PRO A 164 5.91 -19.28 -30.67
N VAL A 165 5.75 -20.30 -31.52
CA VAL A 165 6.87 -20.93 -32.23
C VAL A 165 7.36 -19.99 -33.34
N LEU A 166 8.55 -19.41 -33.15
CA LEU A 166 9.15 -18.48 -34.10
C LEU A 166 10.21 -19.17 -34.98
N LYS A 167 10.02 -19.08 -36.30
CA LYS A 167 10.90 -19.69 -37.32
C LYS A 167 12.17 -18.88 -37.61
N SER A 168 12.13 -17.55 -37.48
CA SER A 168 13.26 -16.66 -37.76
C SER A 168 14.16 -16.45 -36.53
N ARG A 169 15.48 -16.31 -36.75
CA ARG A 169 16.47 -15.96 -35.72
C ARG A 169 16.23 -14.56 -35.14
N SER A 170 15.89 -13.58 -35.97
CA SER A 170 15.59 -12.21 -35.52
C SER A 170 14.38 -12.18 -34.58
N SER A 171 13.30 -12.89 -34.94
CA SER A 171 12.09 -12.98 -34.11
C SER A 171 12.37 -13.68 -32.77
N ARG A 172 13.28 -14.67 -32.73
CA ARG A 172 13.71 -15.29 -31.47
C ARG A 172 14.48 -14.31 -30.57
N GLU A 173 15.32 -13.47 -31.15
CA GLU A 173 16.05 -12.43 -30.41
C GLU A 173 15.10 -11.35 -29.88
N ASP A 174 14.10 -10.95 -30.67
CA ASP A 174 13.05 -10.01 -30.22
C ASP A 174 12.19 -10.61 -29.10
N LEU A 175 11.80 -11.88 -29.22
CA LEU A 175 11.09 -12.59 -28.17
C LEU A 175 11.92 -12.68 -26.88
N LYS A 176 13.23 -12.94 -26.97
CA LYS A 176 14.13 -12.90 -25.80
C LYS A 176 14.15 -11.53 -25.14
N LYS A 177 14.21 -10.44 -25.92
CA LYS A 177 14.15 -9.07 -25.39
C LYS A 177 12.82 -8.80 -24.69
N LEU A 178 11.71 -9.23 -25.29
CA LEU A 178 10.37 -9.11 -24.68
C LEU A 178 10.28 -9.91 -23.38
N PHE A 179 10.83 -11.13 -23.34
CA PHE A 179 10.88 -11.93 -22.12
C PHE A 179 11.74 -11.30 -21.03
N ALA A 180 12.90 -10.77 -21.39
CA ALA A 180 13.76 -10.06 -20.44
C ALA A 180 13.04 -8.84 -19.86
N ALA A 181 12.41 -8.01 -20.71
CA ALA A 181 11.65 -6.85 -20.27
C ALA A 181 10.42 -7.22 -19.42
N TRP A 182 9.74 -8.32 -19.76
CA TRP A 182 8.62 -8.85 -18.98
C TRP A 182 9.07 -9.35 -17.60
N TYR A 183 10.18 -10.08 -17.54
CA TYR A 183 10.74 -10.59 -16.29
C TYR A 183 11.25 -9.45 -15.40
N GLU A 184 11.97 -8.49 -15.97
CA GLU A 184 12.42 -7.28 -15.28
C GLU A 184 11.25 -6.53 -14.67
N ARG A 185 10.20 -6.25 -15.45
CA ARG A 185 8.99 -5.59 -14.94
C ARG A 185 8.37 -6.33 -13.74
N ARG A 186 8.35 -7.66 -13.79
CA ARG A 186 7.84 -8.49 -12.68
C ARG A 186 8.70 -8.38 -11.42
N GLN A 187 10.02 -8.38 -11.57
CA GLN A 187 10.95 -8.18 -10.44
C GLN A 187 10.79 -6.78 -9.83
N MET A 188 10.66 -5.75 -10.66
CA MET A 188 10.45 -4.38 -10.18
C MET A 188 9.14 -4.26 -9.40
N LYS A 189 8.04 -4.81 -9.93
CA LYS A 189 6.75 -4.88 -9.23
C LYS A 189 6.86 -5.55 -7.86
N LYS A 190 7.59 -6.66 -7.78
CA LYS A 190 7.83 -7.43 -6.55
C LYS A 190 8.60 -6.64 -5.47
N ILE A 191 9.44 -5.69 -5.85
CA ILE A 191 10.25 -4.89 -4.92
C ILE A 191 9.55 -3.59 -4.54
N TYR A 192 9.06 -2.83 -5.54
CA TYR A 192 8.60 -1.46 -5.33
C TYR A 192 7.21 -1.35 -4.71
N SER A 193 6.31 -2.30 -4.95
CA SER A 193 4.98 -2.27 -4.33
C SER A 193 5.04 -2.48 -2.81
N PRO A 194 5.66 -3.56 -2.30
CA PRO A 194 5.79 -3.75 -0.86
C PRO A 194 6.61 -2.65 -0.18
N LEU A 195 7.58 -2.08 -0.89
CA LEU A 195 8.37 -0.96 -0.40
C LEU A 195 7.54 0.32 -0.26
N LEU A 196 6.67 0.63 -1.23
CA LEU A 196 5.76 1.77 -1.15
C LEU A 196 4.81 1.64 0.04
N GLU A 197 4.22 0.45 0.22
CA GLU A 197 3.34 0.15 1.36
C GLU A 197 4.10 0.25 2.70
N ALA A 198 5.35 -0.20 2.76
CA ALA A 198 6.19 -0.03 3.95
C ALA A 198 6.47 1.45 4.27
N LEU A 199 6.76 2.28 3.25
CA LEU A 199 7.00 3.71 3.43
C LEU A 199 5.73 4.44 3.86
N LEU A 200 4.58 4.09 3.30
CA LEU A 200 3.28 4.59 3.73
C LEU A 200 2.98 4.18 5.17
N ALA A 201 3.18 2.91 5.52
CA ALA A 201 2.99 2.40 6.88
C ALA A 201 3.90 3.12 7.89
N LEU A 202 5.14 3.44 7.49
CA LEU A 202 6.06 4.23 8.30
C LEU A 202 5.54 5.65 8.51
N TYR A 203 5.07 6.30 7.45
CA TYR A 203 4.49 7.64 7.51
C TYR A 203 3.28 7.69 8.44
N LEU A 204 2.33 6.77 8.27
CA LEU A 204 1.13 6.65 9.11
C LEU A 204 1.48 6.30 10.57
N GLY A 205 2.55 5.53 10.77
CA GLY A 205 3.08 5.23 12.10
C GLY A 205 3.63 6.47 12.81
N PHE A 206 4.30 7.38 12.10
CA PHE A 206 4.75 8.66 12.64
C PHE A 206 3.61 9.65 12.83
N GLU A 207 2.65 9.69 11.94
CA GLU A 207 1.43 10.49 12.09
C GLU A 207 0.69 10.14 13.38
N TRP A 208 0.52 8.84 13.68
CA TRP A 208 -0.10 8.42 14.92
C TRP A 208 0.69 8.85 16.16
N ILE A 209 2.03 8.82 16.11
CA ILE A 209 2.89 9.28 17.20
C ILE A 209 2.71 10.79 17.44
N GLN A 210 2.58 11.59 16.37
CA GLN A 210 2.48 13.06 16.47
C GLN A 210 1.09 13.52 16.91
N THR A 211 0.04 12.89 16.36
CA THR A 211 -1.36 13.26 16.62
C THR A 211 -1.92 12.60 17.89
N ASN A 212 -1.32 11.47 18.30
CA ASN A 212 -1.79 10.62 19.39
C ASN A 212 -3.28 10.23 19.26
N ASN A 213 -3.80 10.24 18.03
CA ASN A 213 -5.19 9.93 17.73
C ASN A 213 -5.26 9.08 16.46
N ILE A 214 -5.80 7.87 16.57
CA ILE A 214 -5.89 6.94 15.44
C ILE A 214 -6.80 7.45 14.30
N LEU A 215 -7.68 8.41 14.58
CA LEU A 215 -8.57 9.00 13.58
C LEU A 215 -7.79 9.69 12.45
N ALA A 216 -6.68 10.37 12.76
CA ALA A 216 -5.88 11.06 11.75
C ALA A 216 -5.27 10.07 10.72
N PRO A 217 -4.53 9.01 11.14
CA PRO A 217 -4.09 7.95 10.23
C PRO A 217 -5.22 7.26 9.44
N ILE A 218 -6.41 7.08 10.05
CA ILE A 218 -7.58 6.50 9.35
C ILE A 218 -8.01 7.40 8.19
N ILE A 219 -8.06 8.71 8.42
CA ILE A 219 -8.42 9.69 7.39
C ILE A 219 -7.33 9.74 6.32
N THR A 220 -6.06 9.85 6.72
CA THR A 220 -4.90 9.89 5.80
C THR A 220 -4.87 8.67 4.91
N HIS A 221 -4.95 7.47 5.50
CA HIS A 221 -4.99 6.22 4.75
C HIS A 221 -6.23 6.13 3.87
N GLY A 222 -7.41 6.46 4.39
CA GLY A 222 -8.66 6.43 3.64
C GLY A 222 -8.64 7.32 2.40
N ILE A 223 -8.10 8.53 2.51
CA ILE A 223 -7.97 9.43 1.36
C ILE A 223 -6.92 8.91 0.39
N TYR A 224 -5.76 8.46 0.87
CA TYR A 224 -4.72 7.87 0.04
C TYR A 224 -5.26 6.70 -0.80
N SER A 225 -5.91 5.72 -0.16
CA SER A 225 -6.54 4.59 -0.85
C SER A 225 -7.64 5.06 -1.79
N SER A 226 -8.47 6.04 -1.39
CA SER A 226 -9.52 6.58 -2.27
C SER A 226 -8.94 7.20 -3.55
N VAL A 227 -7.81 7.92 -3.45
CA VAL A 227 -7.15 8.56 -4.59
C VAL A 227 -6.52 7.52 -5.52
N ILE A 228 -5.74 6.58 -4.97
CA ILE A 228 -5.10 5.50 -5.75
C ILE A 228 -6.14 4.69 -6.50
N LEU A 229 -7.09 4.15 -5.74
CA LEU A 229 -8.08 3.22 -6.25
C LEU A 229 -9.10 3.93 -7.14
N GLY A 230 -9.48 5.16 -6.79
CA GLY A 230 -10.37 6.00 -7.57
C GLY A 230 -9.77 6.38 -8.93
N HIS A 231 -8.48 6.72 -8.98
CA HIS A 231 -7.78 7.00 -10.23
C HIS A 231 -7.74 5.76 -11.14
N GLY A 232 -7.41 4.59 -10.59
CA GLY A 232 -7.45 3.32 -11.32
C GLY A 232 -8.84 2.99 -11.87
N LEU A 233 -9.89 3.14 -11.05
CA LEU A 233 -11.28 2.93 -11.45
C LEU A 233 -11.73 3.86 -12.58
N TRP A 234 -11.40 5.14 -12.47
CA TRP A 234 -11.75 6.12 -13.49
C TRP A 234 -11.11 5.77 -14.84
N LYS A 235 -9.82 5.41 -14.83
CA LYS A 235 -9.08 4.99 -16.03
C LYS A 235 -9.69 3.75 -16.69
N ILE A 236 -10.13 2.77 -15.90
CA ILE A 236 -10.82 1.57 -16.40
C ILE A 236 -12.13 1.95 -17.08
N HIS A 237 -12.95 2.77 -16.40
CA HIS A 237 -14.24 3.18 -16.94
C HIS A 237 -14.08 3.95 -18.26
N ASP A 238 -13.09 4.84 -18.31
CA ASP A 238 -12.78 5.60 -19.51
C ASP A 238 -12.27 4.72 -20.65
N HIS A 239 -11.37 3.76 -20.38
CA HIS A 239 -10.91 2.81 -21.39
C HIS A 239 -12.06 1.97 -21.97
N GLN A 240 -12.97 1.48 -21.11
CA GLN A 240 -14.16 0.77 -21.56
C GLN A 240 -15.09 1.64 -22.41
N ARG A 241 -15.25 2.92 -22.05
CA ARG A 241 -16.05 3.86 -22.82
C ARG A 241 -15.47 4.06 -24.22
N ARG A 242 -14.16 4.27 -24.33
CA ARG A 242 -13.45 4.40 -25.61
C ARG A 242 -13.54 3.12 -26.45
N LEU A 243 -13.40 1.95 -25.83
CA LEU A 243 -13.57 0.65 -26.51
C LEU A 243 -14.99 0.49 -27.08
N ARG A 244 -16.02 0.78 -26.27
CA ARG A 244 -17.42 0.73 -26.72
C ARG A 244 -17.67 1.66 -27.91
N GLN A 245 -17.13 2.88 -27.86
CA GLN A 245 -17.22 3.83 -28.96
C GLN A 245 -16.53 3.32 -30.23
N ARG A 246 -15.33 2.73 -30.12
CA ARG A 246 -14.61 2.14 -31.26
C ARG A 246 -15.38 0.98 -31.88
N VAL A 247 -15.93 0.09 -31.06
CA VAL A 247 -16.74 -1.05 -31.54
C VAL A 247 -18.03 -0.56 -32.21
N GLN A 248 -18.68 0.47 -31.66
CA GLN A 248 -19.85 1.08 -32.30
C GLN A 248 -19.49 1.72 -33.64
N LYS A 249 -18.38 2.46 -33.72
CA LYS A 249 -17.89 3.07 -34.96
C LYS A 249 -17.61 2.01 -36.04
N LEU A 250 -16.90 0.95 -35.69
CA LEU A 250 -16.61 -0.17 -36.60
C LEU A 250 -17.89 -0.91 -37.04
N LYS A 251 -18.89 -1.07 -36.15
CA LYS A 251 -20.19 -1.64 -36.52
C LYS A 251 -20.96 -0.76 -37.49
N VAL A 252 -20.85 0.57 -37.39
CA VAL A 252 -21.47 1.51 -38.32
C VAL A 252 -20.74 1.50 -39.66
N GLU A 253 -19.42 1.59 -39.67
CA GLU A 253 -18.59 1.52 -40.90
C GLU A 253 -18.79 0.20 -41.65
N GLY A 254 -18.83 -0.94 -40.92
CA GLY A 254 -19.11 -2.25 -41.52
C GLY A 254 -20.54 -2.41 -42.05
N LYS A 255 -21.51 -1.64 -41.55
CA LYS A 255 -22.88 -1.59 -42.11
C LYS A 255 -22.95 -0.72 -43.36
N VAL A 256 -22.21 0.39 -43.41
CA VAL A 256 -22.13 1.27 -44.59
C VAL A 256 -21.43 0.55 -45.75
N SER A 257 -20.32 -0.14 -45.48
CA SER A 257 -19.57 -0.89 -46.50
C SER A 257 -20.31 -2.11 -47.07
N ARG A 258 -21.39 -2.58 -46.44
CA ARG A 258 -22.26 -3.65 -46.97
C ARG A 258 -23.46 -3.13 -47.77
N ARG A 259 -23.71 -1.82 -47.76
CA ARG A 259 -24.82 -1.18 -48.49
C ARG A 259 -24.38 -0.55 -49.82
N LEU A 260 -23.07 -0.35 -50.00
CA LEU A 260 -22.42 -0.05 -51.28
C LEU A 260 -22.09 -1.36 -51.99
#